data_AF-A0AB73SXF3-F1
#
_entry.id   AF-A0AB73SXF3-F1
#
_cell.length_a   1.000
_cell.length_b   1.000
_cell.length_c   1.000
_cell.angle_alpha   90.00
_cell.angle_beta   90.00
_cell.angle_gamma   90.00
#
_symmetry.space_group_name_H-M   'P 1'
#
loop_
_entity.id
_entity.type
_entity.pdbx_description
1 polymer ?
#
loop_
_entity_poly.entity_id
_entity_poly.type
_entity_poly.pdbx_seq_one_letter_code
_entity_poly.pdbx_strand_id
1 'polypeptide(L)'
;MHIVKDENGNICPHGHEHTHAHTHTYEHSHEHTHEHGHEEAHEHSHGESACAGKECTSECQGCKPVNQNEALLTYMLSHNEHHAAELDQMAEKLRQSGQEKAAEQIKKAVDEFQKGNMYLGVALALVKEEQ
;
A
#
# COMPACT_ATOMS: atom_id res chain seq x y z
N MET A 1 -18.44 -9.37 7.68
CA MET A 1 -18.12 -10.47 8.60
C MET A 1 -19.27 -10.65 9.57
N HIS A 2 -19.91 -11.82 9.61
CA HIS A 2 -20.83 -12.18 10.70
C HIS A 2 -19.98 -12.76 11.84
N ILE A 3 -20.19 -12.32 13.08
CA ILE A 3 -19.47 -12.81 14.26
C ILE A 3 -20.45 -13.69 15.03
N VAL A 4 -20.20 -14.99 15.10
CA VAL A 4 -21.03 -15.96 15.83
C VAL A 4 -20.31 -16.31 17.13
N LYS A 5 -21.05 -16.24 18.24
CA LYS A 5 -20.55 -16.53 19.59
C LYS A 5 -21.22 -17.78 20.13
N ASP A 6 -20.50 -18.58 20.88
CA ASP A 6 -21.05 -19.74 21.59
C ASP A 6 -21.81 -19.33 22.87
N GLU A 7 -22.45 -20.30 23.52
CA GLU A 7 -23.23 -20.13 24.75
C GLU A 7 -22.39 -19.67 25.97
N ASN A 8 -21.06 -19.65 25.85
CA ASN A 8 -20.13 -19.14 26.85
C ASN A 8 -19.47 -17.81 26.44
N GLY A 9 -19.87 -17.23 25.30
CA GLY A 9 -19.46 -15.90 24.85
C GLY A 9 -18.12 -15.85 24.10
N ASN A 10 -17.53 -17.00 23.76
CA ASN A 10 -16.29 -17.04 22.98
C ASN A 10 -16.58 -16.92 21.47
N ILE A 11 -15.63 -16.28 20.76
CA ILE A 11 -15.72 -16.07 19.31
C ILE A 11 -15.29 -17.37 18.63
N CYS A 12 -16.24 -18.07 18.01
CA CYS A 12 -15.96 -19.25 17.21
C CYS A 12 -15.68 -18.85 15.76
N PRO A 13 -14.49 -19.15 15.19
CA PRO A 13 -14.26 -18.99 13.77
C PRO A 13 -15.13 -20.01 13.03
N HIS A 14 -16.04 -19.54 12.19
CA HIS A 14 -16.75 -20.38 11.24
C HIS A 14 -16.24 -20.06 9.84
N GLY A 15 -15.43 -20.97 9.29
CA GLY A 15 -15.14 -20.99 7.86
C GLY A 15 -16.36 -21.56 7.15
N HIS A 16 -16.94 -20.81 6.22
CA HIS A 16 -18.03 -21.33 5.41
C HIS A 16 -17.43 -21.99 4.17
N GLU A 17 -17.35 -23.32 4.18
CA GLU A 17 -17.03 -24.10 2.99
C GLU A 17 -18.26 -24.14 2.10
N HIS A 18 -18.18 -23.47 0.96
CA HIS A 18 -19.19 -23.55 -0.08
C HIS A 18 -18.69 -24.44 -1.20
N THR A 19 -19.33 -25.60 -1.35
CA THR A 19 -19.17 -26.45 -2.53
C THR A 19 -20.27 -26.09 -3.54
N HIS A 20 -19.88 -25.62 -4.72
CA HIS A 20 -20.80 -25.41 -5.83
C HIS A 20 -20.69 -26.59 -6.79
N ALA A 21 -21.77 -27.36 -6.94
CA ALA A 21 -21.86 -28.37 -8.00
C ALA A 21 -22.14 -27.69 -9.35
N HIS A 22 -21.33 -27.99 -10.36
CA HIS A 22 -21.56 -27.57 -11.74
C HIS A 22 -21.33 -28.74 -12.70
N THR A 23 -22.11 -28.79 -13.78
CA THR A 23 -22.10 -29.85 -14.80
C THR A 23 -21.30 -29.43 -16.02
N HIS A 24 -20.31 -30.24 -16.41
CA HIS A 24 -19.39 -29.96 -17.52
C HIS A 24 -19.95 -30.45 -18.86
N THR A 25 -19.91 -29.59 -19.88
CA THR A 25 -20.25 -29.94 -21.28
C THR A 25 -19.15 -29.59 -22.30
N TYR A 26 -17.94 -29.16 -21.88
CA TYR A 26 -16.84 -28.86 -22.82
C TYR A 26 -15.46 -28.85 -22.14
N GLU A 27 -14.41 -29.32 -22.83
CA GLU A 27 -13.02 -29.39 -22.34
C GLU A 27 -12.35 -28.01 -22.28
N HIS A 28 -11.71 -27.68 -21.15
CA HIS A 28 -10.78 -26.56 -20.99
C HIS A 28 -9.74 -26.88 -19.89
N SER A 29 -8.53 -26.32 -20.03
CA SER A 29 -7.40 -26.57 -19.12
C SER A 29 -7.60 -25.93 -17.74
N HIS A 30 -7.06 -26.58 -16.71
CA HIS A 30 -7.06 -26.06 -15.34
C HIS A 30 -6.03 -24.94 -15.14
N GLU A 31 -6.44 -23.88 -14.46
CA GLU A 31 -5.61 -22.77 -14.03
C GLU A 31 -5.11 -23.00 -12.59
N HIS A 32 -3.87 -22.56 -12.33
CA HIS A 32 -3.10 -22.88 -11.14
C HIS A 32 -3.64 -22.22 -9.87
N THR A 33 -3.51 -22.92 -8.74
CA THR A 33 -3.60 -22.36 -7.40
C THR A 33 -2.41 -21.43 -7.13
N HIS A 34 -2.67 -20.14 -6.95
CA HIS A 34 -1.73 -19.23 -6.29
C HIS A 34 -1.89 -19.35 -4.77
N GLU A 35 -0.85 -19.86 -4.12
CA GLU A 35 -0.68 -19.76 -2.68
C GLU A 35 -0.19 -18.35 -2.35
N HIS A 36 -1.08 -17.51 -1.80
CA HIS A 36 -0.68 -16.22 -1.24
C HIS A 36 -0.06 -16.43 0.13
N GLY A 37 1.18 -16.91 0.14
CA GLY A 37 2.07 -16.83 1.30
C GLY A 37 2.62 -15.41 1.43
N HIS A 38 1.83 -14.50 1.99
CA HIS A 38 2.35 -13.26 2.57
C HIS A 38 1.65 -13.00 3.90
N GLU A 39 2.17 -13.68 4.93
CA GLU A 39 2.21 -13.18 6.29
C GLU A 39 3.26 -12.06 6.39
N GLU A 40 3.00 -10.92 5.75
CA GLU A 40 3.38 -9.62 6.30
C GLU A 40 2.22 -8.69 5.99
N ALA A 41 1.45 -8.38 7.03
CA ALA A 41 0.54 -7.27 6.98
C ALA A 41 1.38 -6.03 6.66
N HIS A 42 1.25 -5.49 5.45
CA HIS A 42 1.64 -4.11 5.17
C HIS A 42 0.69 -3.23 5.99
N GLU A 43 1.00 -3.06 7.28
CA GLU A 43 0.41 -2.02 8.09
C GLU A 43 0.85 -0.69 7.47
N HIS A 44 -0.05 -0.09 6.71
CA HIS A 44 -0.01 1.35 6.49
C HIS A 44 -0.33 2.00 7.84
N SER A 45 0.70 2.11 8.68
CA SER A 45 0.66 3.02 9.80
C SER A 45 0.49 4.41 9.18
N HIS A 46 -0.72 4.93 9.26
CA HIS A 46 -0.95 6.37 9.27
C HIS A 46 -0.24 6.86 10.53
N GLY A 47 1.09 6.98 10.46
CA GLY A 47 1.90 7.55 11.51
C GLY A 47 1.21 8.84 11.87
N GLU A 48 0.65 8.84 13.08
CA GLU A 48 -0.20 9.90 13.57
C GLU A 48 0.58 11.18 13.39
N SER A 49 0.24 11.93 12.34
CA SER A 49 0.59 13.33 12.26
C SER A 49 -0.06 13.91 13.50
N ALA A 50 0.79 14.24 14.47
CA ALA A 50 0.45 14.59 15.83
C ALA A 50 -0.30 15.94 15.93
N CYS A 51 -1.28 16.20 15.05
CA CYS A 51 -2.15 17.35 15.01
C CYS A 51 -3.46 17.17 14.21
N ALA A 52 -3.80 15.99 13.68
CA ALA A 52 -5.03 15.82 12.92
C ALA A 52 -6.23 15.48 13.83
N GLY A 53 -6.77 16.45 14.58
CA GLY A 53 -8.09 16.23 15.21
C GLY A 53 -8.51 17.10 16.38
N LYS A 54 -7.71 18.06 16.85
CA LYS A 54 -8.18 19.04 17.84
C LYS A 54 -7.85 20.44 17.38
N GLU A 55 -8.84 21.33 17.49
CA GLU A 55 -8.63 22.78 17.53
C GLU A 55 -7.39 23.05 18.38
N CYS A 56 -6.33 23.52 17.74
CA CYS A 56 -5.12 24.01 18.42
C CYS A 56 -5.48 25.30 19.14
N THR A 57 -6.15 25.18 20.29
CA THR A 57 -6.33 26.27 21.23
C THR A 57 -5.07 26.38 22.09
N SER A 58 -4.31 27.43 21.75
CA SER A 58 -3.25 28.10 22.51
C SER A 58 -2.01 27.28 22.96
N GLU A 59 -0.84 27.85 22.62
CA GLU A 59 0.46 27.65 23.29
C GLU A 59 1.34 26.45 22.87
N CYS A 60 1.15 25.88 21.67
CA CYS A 60 2.24 25.11 21.04
C CYS A 60 3.18 26.07 20.29
N GLN A 61 4.20 26.56 20.99
CA GLN A 61 5.22 27.46 20.48
C GLN A 61 6.21 26.71 19.56
N GLY A 62 5.71 26.23 18.42
CA GLY A 62 6.46 25.40 17.48
C GLY A 62 5.67 24.92 16.28
N CYS A 63 4.33 24.94 16.34
CA CYS A 63 3.49 24.66 15.18
C CYS A 63 3.40 25.89 14.28
N LYS A 64 4.41 26.11 13.43
CA LYS A 64 4.18 26.88 12.20
C LYS A 64 2.99 26.22 11.47
N PRO A 65 2.05 26.97 10.89
CA PRO A 65 1.04 26.38 10.03
C PRO A 65 1.77 25.66 8.91
N VAL A 66 1.82 24.33 8.96
CA VAL A 66 2.43 23.55 7.89
C VAL A 66 1.56 23.81 6.69
N ASN A 67 2.13 24.42 5.64
CA ASN A 67 1.37 24.69 4.44
C ASN A 67 0.77 23.38 3.94
N GLN A 68 -0.54 23.35 3.71
CA GLN A 68 -1.24 22.13 3.33
C GLN A 68 -0.59 21.48 2.09
N ASN A 69 -0.08 22.30 1.18
CA ASN A 69 0.66 21.85 0.00
C ASN A 69 2.01 21.22 0.34
N GLU A 70 2.75 21.75 1.32
CA GLU A 70 4.01 21.18 1.79
C GLU A 70 3.77 19.80 2.43
N ALA A 71 2.77 19.70 3.31
CA ALA A 71 2.40 18.44 3.95
C ALA A 71 1.99 17.39 2.92
N LEU A 72 1.17 17.79 1.93
CA LEU A 72 0.74 16.90 0.86
C LEU A 72 1.91 16.46 -0.03
N LEU A 73 2.76 17.38 -0.48
CA LEU A 73 3.93 17.04 -1.31
C LEU A 73 4.92 16.16 -0.57
N THR A 74 5.15 16.40 0.73
CA THR A 74 5.99 15.54 1.56
C THR A 74 5.44 14.13 1.65
N TYR A 75 4.12 13.99 1.86
CA TYR A 75 3.46 12.70 1.87
C TYR A 75 3.56 11.99 0.52
N MET A 76 3.25 12.68 -0.58
CA MET A 76 3.27 12.08 -1.93
C MET A 76 4.67 11.61 -2.32
N LEU A 77 5.72 12.37 -1.96
CA LEU A 77 7.10 11.97 -2.18
C LEU A 77 7.44 10.69 -1.41
N SER A 78 7.21 10.68 -0.10
CA SER A 78 7.49 9.52 0.76
C SER A 78 6.71 8.27 0.33
N HIS A 79 5.42 8.44 0.01
CA HIS A 79 4.57 7.36 -0.48
C HIS A 79 5.11 6.76 -1.79
N ASN A 80 5.50 7.61 -2.74
CA ASN A 80 6.03 7.13 -4.02
C ASN A 80 7.40 6.46 -3.87
N GLU A 81 8.25 6.91 -2.94
CA GLU A 81 9.52 6.24 -2.62
C GLU A 81 9.29 4.83 -2.10
N HIS A 82 8.34 4.67 -1.17
CA HIS A 82 7.98 3.36 -0.65
C HIS A 82 7.35 2.46 -1.73
N HIS A 83 6.42 3.00 -2.51
CA HIS A 83 5.77 2.26 -3.59
C HIS A 83 6.78 1.80 -4.65
N ALA A 84 7.77 2.62 -4.99
CA ALA A 84 8.85 2.23 -5.90
C ALA A 84 9.69 1.07 -5.32
N ALA A 85 9.94 1.06 -4.01
CA ALA A 85 10.65 -0.04 -3.35
C ALA A 85 9.84 -1.35 -3.34
N GLU A 86 8.53 -1.28 -3.09
CA GLU A 86 7.64 -2.45 -3.14
C GLU A 86 7.55 -3.03 -4.56
N LEU A 87 7.46 -2.17 -5.58
CA LEU A 87 7.50 -2.59 -6.98
C LEU A 87 8.84 -3.25 -7.35
N ASP A 88 9.95 -2.76 -6.83
CA ASP A 88 11.26 -3.39 -7.04
C ASP A 88 11.32 -4.81 -6.46
N GLN A 89 10.79 -5.01 -5.25
CA GLN A 89 10.67 -6.33 -4.64
C GLN A 89 9.74 -7.26 -5.46
N MET A 90 8.64 -6.71 -6.00
CA MET A 90 7.75 -7.47 -6.87
C MET A 90 8.45 -7.90 -8.16
N ALA A 91 9.25 -7.03 -8.78
CA ALA A 91 10.02 -7.37 -9.96
C ALA A 91 10.96 -8.56 -9.72
N GLU A 92 11.62 -8.63 -8.56
CA GLU A 92 12.47 -9.76 -8.21
C GLU A 92 11.67 -11.06 -8.03
N LYS A 93 10.50 -11.02 -7.37
CA LYS A 93 9.60 -12.19 -7.26
C LYS A 93 9.14 -12.71 -8.63
N LEU A 94 8.78 -11.81 -9.54
CA LEU A 94 8.41 -12.16 -10.92
C LEU A 94 9.57 -12.80 -11.67
N ARG A 95 10.80 -12.29 -11.47
CA ARG A 95 12.00 -12.85 -12.08
C ARG A 95 12.27 -14.28 -11.60
N GLN A 96 12.13 -14.52 -10.29
CA GLN A 96 12.23 -15.86 -9.70
C GLN A 96 11.16 -16.83 -10.22
N SER A 97 9.99 -16.29 -10.59
CA SER A 97 8.89 -17.05 -11.18
C SER A 97 9.01 -17.24 -12.71
N GLY A 98 10.14 -16.82 -13.30
CA GLY A 98 10.43 -16.94 -14.73
C GLY A 98 9.72 -15.91 -15.62
N GLN A 99 9.08 -14.88 -15.04
CA GLN A 99 8.36 -13.83 -15.76
C GLN A 99 9.25 -12.63 -16.08
N GLU A 100 10.40 -12.88 -16.73
CA GLU A 100 11.46 -11.87 -16.99
C GLU A 100 10.93 -10.60 -17.66
N LYS A 101 10.07 -10.73 -18.68
CA LYS A 101 9.52 -9.57 -19.40
C LYS A 101 8.65 -8.68 -18.50
N ALA A 102 7.90 -9.28 -17.58
CA ALA A 102 7.07 -8.53 -16.65
C ALA A 102 7.95 -7.82 -15.60
N ALA A 103 8.93 -8.53 -15.04
CA ALA A 103 9.91 -7.96 -14.12
C ALA A 103 10.65 -6.76 -14.75
N GLU A 104 11.09 -6.87 -16.01
CA GLU A 104 11.78 -5.79 -16.72
C GLU A 104 10.89 -4.54 -16.89
N GLN A 105 9.59 -4.71 -17.18
CA GLN A 105 8.67 -3.58 -17.27
C GLN A 105 8.43 -2.91 -15.92
N ILE A 106 8.33 -3.70 -14.83
CA ILE A 106 8.23 -3.12 -13.48
C ILE A 106 9.49 -2.35 -13.12
N LYS A 107 10.68 -2.86 -13.44
CA LYS A 107 11.94 -2.13 -13.22
C LYS A 107 11.96 -0.78 -13.95
N LYS A 108 11.51 -0.73 -15.20
CA LYS A 108 11.36 0.54 -15.94
C LYS A 108 10.38 1.49 -15.27
N ALA A 109 9.27 0.97 -14.75
CA ALA A 109 8.31 1.79 -14.00
C ALA A 109 8.93 2.34 -12.71
N VAL A 110 9.69 1.54 -11.96
CA VAL A 110 10.43 1.96 -10.75
C VAL A 110 11.40 3.10 -11.08
N ASP A 111 12.15 2.99 -12.18
CA ASP A 111 13.09 4.04 -12.61
C ASP A 111 12.37 5.37 -12.90
N GLU A 112 11.22 5.32 -13.59
CA GLU A 112 10.41 6.53 -13.85
C GLU A 112 9.76 7.08 -12.57
N PHE A 113 9.38 6.23 -11.61
CA PHE A 113 8.92 6.67 -10.29
C PHE A 113 10.02 7.42 -9.53
N GLN A 114 11.24 6.87 -9.49
CA GLN A 114 12.39 7.52 -8.84
C GLN A 114 12.70 8.87 -9.47
N LYS A 115 12.65 8.95 -10.80
CA LYS A 115 12.79 10.22 -11.53
C LYS A 115 11.66 11.20 -11.19
N GLY A 116 10.41 10.73 -11.13
CA GLY A 116 9.27 11.52 -10.66
C GLY A 116 9.49 12.07 -9.24
N ASN A 117 10.05 11.26 -8.36
CA ASN A 117 10.36 11.64 -6.98
C ASN A 117 11.41 12.75 -6.90
N MET A 118 12.40 12.78 -7.81
CA MET A 118 13.34 13.92 -7.91
C MET A 118 12.59 15.23 -8.20
N TYR A 119 11.66 15.22 -9.16
CA TYR A 119 10.86 16.41 -9.46
C TYR A 119 9.94 16.82 -8.31
N LEU A 120 9.33 15.84 -7.62
CA LEU A 120 8.53 16.11 -6.42
C LEU A 120 9.38 16.71 -5.29
N GLY A 121 10.62 16.25 -5.11
CA GLY A 121 11.57 16.83 -4.16
C GLY A 121 11.91 18.28 -4.48
N VAL A 122 12.13 18.61 -5.75
CA VAL A 122 12.32 20.00 -6.20
C VAL A 122 11.08 20.84 -5.96
N ALA A 123 9.89 20.34 -6.31
CA ALA A 123 8.63 21.04 -6.06
C ALA A 123 8.40 21.31 -4.57
N LEU A 124 8.71 20.33 -3.70
CA LEU A 124 8.63 20.48 -2.26
C LEU A 124 9.61 21.55 -1.74
N ALA A 125 10.83 21.60 -2.28
CA ALA A 125 11.80 22.64 -1.92
C ALA A 125 11.30 24.04 -2.29
N LEU A 126 10.78 24.22 -3.51
CA LEU A 126 10.23 25.50 -3.97
C LEU A 126 9.06 25.97 -3.09
N VAL A 127 8.14 25.07 -2.74
CA VAL A 127 7.01 25.38 -1.84
C VAL A 127 7.46 25.77 -0.43
N LYS A 128 8.64 25.31 0.02
CA LYS A 128 9.23 25.72 1.31
C LYS A 128 9.94 27.06 1.24
N GLU A 129 10.53 27.41 0.11
CA GLU A 129 11.22 28.70 -0.10
C GLU A 129 10.24 29.87 -0.29
N GLU A 130 9.02 29.61 -0.77
CA GLU A 130 7.97 30.62 -0.92
C GLU A 130 7.26 31.01 0.39
N GLN A 131 7.65 30.45 1.55
CA GLN A 131 7.05 30.70 2.87
C GLN A 131 7.90 31.61 3.76
#